data_AF-A0A357Y5P4-F1
#
_entry.id   AF-A0A357Y5P4-F1
#
_cell.length_a   1.000
_cell.length_b   1.000
_cell.length_c   1.000
_cell.angle_alpha   90.00
_cell.angle_beta   90.00
_cell.angle_gamma   90.00
#
_symmetry.space_group_name_H-M   'P 1'
#
loop_
_entity.id
_entity.type
_entity.pdbx_description
1 polymer ?
#
loop_
_entity_poly.entity_id
_entity_poly.type
_entity_poly.pdbx_seq_one_letter_code
_entity_poly.pdbx_strand_id
1 'polypeptide(L)'
;MVSLHYYDPYDFTINSDEKAGVWGWGREALRRGDKALNWHVESNVDQSMQVLHDKFVTQGVPFFLGEYGAIDKSKLHPRNAEYRAHWYRYVTKAIKQAGGVPVVWDNGAPHEDTFTFINRKTNTVGDQKLLQAVKDGYADAVAQQKNNK
;
A
#
# COMPACT_ATOMS: atom_id res chain seq x y z
N MET A 1 7.71 18.37 10.84
CA MET A 1 7.27 17.15 10.13
C MET A 1 6.21 16.46 10.97
N VAL A 2 5.29 15.74 10.34
CA VAL A 2 4.29 14.90 11.03
C VAL A 2 4.38 13.44 10.57
N SER A 3 4.14 12.51 11.48
CA SER A 3 4.07 11.06 11.20
C SER A 3 2.63 10.60 11.30
N LEU A 4 2.18 9.82 10.32
CA LEU A 4 0.93 9.08 10.38
C LEU A 4 1.14 7.65 9.87
N HIS A 5 0.19 6.77 10.15
CA HIS A 5 0.18 5.40 9.64
C HIS A 5 -1.01 5.22 8.69
N TYR A 6 -0.90 4.30 7.72
CA TYR A 6 -1.96 4.05 6.74
C TYR A 6 -2.16 2.56 6.47
N TYR A 7 -3.32 2.07 6.87
CA TYR A 7 -3.71 0.67 6.72
C TYR A 7 -5.13 0.55 6.18
N ASP A 8 -5.60 1.52 5.38
CA ASP A 8 -6.93 1.43 4.82
C ASP A 8 -6.97 0.61 3.52
N PRO A 9 -8.04 -0.18 3.31
CA PRO A 9 -9.08 -0.50 4.29
C PRO A 9 -8.65 -1.67 5.18
N TYR A 10 -8.97 -1.60 6.48
CA TYR A 10 -8.64 -2.62 7.49
C TYR A 10 -8.92 -4.06 7.03
N ASP A 11 -10.09 -4.31 6.43
CA ASP A 11 -10.48 -5.66 6.00
C ASP A 11 -9.58 -6.23 4.91
N PHE A 12 -8.95 -5.40 4.08
CA PHE A 12 -7.98 -5.86 3.10
C PHE A 12 -6.57 -5.94 3.68
N THR A 13 -6.16 -4.95 4.45
CA THR A 13 -4.76 -4.73 4.85
C THR A 13 -4.33 -5.49 6.10
N ILE A 14 -5.21 -5.66 7.09
CA ILE A 14 -4.85 -6.21 8.42
C ILE A 14 -5.74 -7.38 8.82
N ASN A 15 -7.03 -7.35 8.51
CA ASN A 15 -7.98 -8.32 9.04
C ASN A 15 -7.63 -9.75 8.60
N SER A 16 -7.13 -10.55 9.55
CA SER A 16 -6.76 -11.95 9.35
C SER A 16 -7.92 -12.93 9.53
N ASP A 17 -9.12 -12.45 9.88
CA ASP A 17 -10.32 -13.29 9.96
C ASP A 17 -10.73 -13.76 8.57
N GLU A 18 -10.60 -15.06 8.34
CA GLU A 18 -10.96 -15.70 7.06
C GLU A 18 -12.45 -15.52 6.73
N LYS A 19 -13.31 -15.32 7.74
CA LYS A 19 -14.75 -15.07 7.54
C LYS A 19 -15.02 -13.71 6.91
N ALA A 20 -14.15 -12.72 7.12
CA ALA A 20 -14.25 -11.44 6.42
C ALA A 20 -14.05 -11.63 4.91
N GLY A 21 -13.14 -12.55 4.53
CA GLY A 21 -13.00 -13.03 3.16
C GLY A 21 -12.54 -11.98 2.14
N VAL A 22 -12.06 -10.82 2.58
CA VAL A 22 -11.56 -9.74 1.70
C VAL A 22 -10.09 -10.00 1.36
N TRP A 23 -9.85 -10.48 0.15
CA TRP A 23 -8.52 -10.79 -0.39
C TRP A 23 -8.18 -9.99 -1.66
N GLY A 24 -9.15 -9.27 -2.23
CA GLY A 24 -8.96 -8.36 -3.35
C GLY A 24 -9.05 -6.89 -2.95
N TRP A 25 -8.44 -6.03 -3.76
CA TRP A 25 -8.49 -4.58 -3.56
C TRP A 25 -8.52 -3.80 -4.88
N GLY A 26 -9.13 -2.62 -4.83
CA GLY A 26 -9.17 -1.67 -5.94
C GLY A 26 -10.23 -1.98 -6.98
N ARG A 27 -10.38 -1.07 -7.95
CA ARG A 27 -11.36 -1.21 -9.04
C ARG A 27 -11.15 -2.48 -9.87
N GLU A 28 -9.92 -2.94 -9.98
CA GLU A 28 -9.60 -4.17 -10.72
C GLU A 28 -10.19 -5.42 -10.06
N ALA A 29 -10.14 -5.53 -8.73
CA ALA A 29 -10.77 -6.64 -8.02
C ALA A 29 -12.30 -6.62 -8.22
N LEU A 30 -12.92 -5.44 -8.11
CA LEU A 30 -14.37 -5.27 -8.33
C LEU A 30 -14.77 -5.66 -9.76
N ARG A 31 -13.99 -5.22 -10.76
CA ARG A 31 -14.24 -5.53 -12.19
C ARG A 31 -14.16 -7.04 -12.46
N ARG A 32 -13.30 -7.76 -11.74
CA ARG A 32 -13.13 -9.21 -11.86
C ARG A 32 -14.13 -10.02 -11.04
N GLY A 33 -14.98 -9.37 -10.23
CA GLY A 33 -15.91 -10.03 -9.32
C GLY A 33 -15.22 -10.68 -8.11
N ASP A 34 -14.00 -10.26 -7.79
CA ASP A 34 -13.23 -10.79 -6.67
C ASP A 34 -13.70 -10.17 -5.33
N LYS A 35 -13.40 -10.84 -4.21
CA LYS A 35 -13.85 -10.39 -2.88
C LYS A 35 -13.07 -9.15 -2.44
N ALA A 36 -13.66 -7.99 -2.67
CA ALA A 36 -13.11 -6.67 -2.35
C ALA A 36 -14.20 -5.73 -1.80
N LEU A 37 -13.77 -4.66 -1.14
CA LEU A 37 -14.65 -3.60 -0.66
C LEU A 37 -14.94 -2.60 -1.78
N ASN A 38 -16.23 -2.35 -2.06
CA ASN A 38 -16.63 -1.42 -3.13
C ASN A 38 -16.55 0.06 -2.72
N TRP A 39 -16.37 0.35 -1.43
CA TRP A 39 -16.34 1.71 -0.88
C TRP A 39 -14.94 2.24 -0.62
N HIS A 40 -13.91 1.40 -0.70
CA HIS A 40 -12.50 1.82 -0.55
C HIS A 40 -11.63 1.31 -1.69
N VAL A 41 -11.43 2.18 -2.68
CA VAL A 41 -10.63 1.93 -3.88
C VAL A 41 -9.58 3.03 -4.05
N GLU A 42 -8.93 3.10 -5.21
CA GLU A 42 -7.87 4.06 -5.55
C GLU A 42 -8.21 5.51 -5.18
N SER A 43 -9.44 5.98 -5.47
CA SER A 43 -9.86 7.35 -5.18
C SER A 43 -9.88 7.71 -3.69
N ASN A 44 -10.08 6.72 -2.81
CA ASN A 44 -10.05 6.94 -1.37
C ASN A 44 -8.61 7.16 -0.89
N VAL A 45 -7.64 6.46 -1.49
CA VAL A 45 -6.21 6.70 -1.24
C VAL A 45 -5.87 8.14 -1.64
N ASP A 46 -6.29 8.56 -2.83
CA ASP A 46 -6.03 9.92 -3.34
C ASP A 46 -6.63 10.98 -2.40
N GLN A 47 -7.86 10.78 -1.95
CA GLN A 47 -8.53 11.68 -0.99
C GLN A 47 -7.75 11.77 0.33
N SER A 48 -7.33 10.65 0.90
CA SER A 48 -6.55 10.64 2.14
C SER A 48 -5.22 11.36 1.99
N MET A 49 -4.49 11.14 0.89
CA MET A 49 -3.21 11.80 0.65
C MET A 49 -3.39 13.30 0.36
N GLN A 50 -4.48 13.69 -0.31
CA GLN A 50 -4.83 15.10 -0.55
C GLN A 50 -5.08 15.84 0.77
N VAL A 51 -5.80 15.24 1.72
CA VAL A 51 -6.01 15.84 3.05
C VAL A 51 -4.68 16.11 3.76
N LEU A 52 -3.72 15.18 3.68
CA LEU A 52 -2.39 15.37 4.28
C LEU A 52 -1.58 16.44 3.56
N HIS A 53 -1.66 16.50 2.23
CA HIS A 53 -1.03 17.54 1.43
C HIS A 53 -1.55 18.93 1.83
N ASP A 54 -2.87 19.11 1.78
CA ASP A 54 -3.53 20.38 2.04
C ASP A 54 -3.30 20.86 3.47
N LYS A 55 -3.34 19.94 4.44
CA LYS A 55 -3.18 20.30 5.85
C LYS A 55 -1.75 20.62 6.24
N PHE A 56 -0.78 19.90 5.69
CA PHE A 56 0.62 19.96 6.15
C PHE A 56 1.57 20.49 5.08
N VAL A 57 1.59 19.88 3.90
CA VAL A 57 2.59 20.17 2.86
C VAL A 57 2.45 21.59 2.33
N THR A 58 1.22 22.07 2.11
CA THR A 58 0.97 23.47 1.67
C THR A 58 1.42 24.50 2.71
N GLN A 59 1.53 24.10 3.98
CA GLN A 59 1.98 24.93 5.10
C GLN A 59 3.50 24.81 5.35
N GLY A 60 4.23 24.15 4.46
CA GLY A 60 5.67 23.91 4.61
C GLY A 60 6.03 22.85 5.65
N VAL A 61 5.06 22.03 6.09
CA VAL A 61 5.27 20.92 7.01
C VAL A 61 5.26 19.60 6.24
N PRO A 62 6.41 18.92 6.05
CA PRO A 62 6.41 17.62 5.39
C PRO A 62 5.72 16.57 6.26
N PHE A 63 5.12 15.55 5.63
CA PHE A 63 4.62 14.36 6.32
C PHE A 63 5.35 13.10 5.85
N PHE A 64 5.36 12.09 6.69
CA PHE A 64 5.72 10.74 6.32
C PHE A 64 4.63 9.79 6.77
N LEU A 65 4.35 8.79 5.95
CA LEU A 65 3.61 7.64 6.41
C LEU A 65 4.62 6.66 6.98
N GLY A 66 4.81 6.78 8.31
CA GLY A 66 5.80 6.01 9.08
C GLY A 66 5.53 4.51 9.05
N GLU A 67 4.28 4.14 8.79
CA GLU A 67 3.90 2.78 8.47
C GLU A 67 2.81 2.76 7.41
N TYR A 68 2.94 1.83 6.48
CA TYR A 68 1.84 1.34 5.67
C TYR A 68 2.12 -0.11 5.24
N GLY A 69 1.07 -0.91 5.14
CA GLY A 69 1.22 -2.25 4.63
C GLY A 69 -0.10 -2.99 4.46
N ALA A 70 -0.01 -4.13 3.80
CA ALA A 70 -1.07 -5.12 3.74
C ALA A 70 -0.46 -6.50 4.02
N ILE A 71 -1.14 -7.34 4.80
CA ILE A 71 -0.73 -8.72 5.08
C ILE A 71 -0.87 -9.62 3.85
N ASP A 72 -0.07 -10.67 3.78
CA ASP A 72 -0.30 -11.75 2.81
C ASP A 72 -1.57 -12.53 3.16
N LYS A 73 -2.51 -12.62 2.21
CA LYS A 73 -3.71 -13.45 2.30
C LYS A 73 -3.77 -14.49 1.19
N SER A 74 -2.63 -14.91 0.68
CA SER A 74 -2.50 -16.00 -0.31
C SER A 74 -3.20 -17.28 0.13
N LYS A 75 -3.33 -17.52 1.45
CA LYS A 75 -4.14 -18.61 2.03
C LYS A 75 -5.63 -18.55 1.66
N LEU A 76 -6.21 -17.35 1.53
CA LEU A 76 -7.60 -17.16 1.11
C LEU A 76 -7.74 -17.30 -0.40
N HIS A 77 -6.82 -16.70 -1.15
CA HIS A 77 -6.83 -16.78 -2.61
C HIS A 77 -5.45 -16.41 -3.20
N PRO A 78 -4.90 -17.18 -4.15
CA PRO A 78 -3.56 -16.93 -4.71
C PRO A 78 -3.40 -15.57 -5.41
N ARG A 79 -4.47 -15.06 -6.04
CA ARG A 79 -4.51 -13.69 -6.61
C ARG A 79 -4.37 -12.56 -5.57
N ASN A 80 -4.44 -12.81 -4.26
CA ASN A 80 -4.16 -11.77 -3.27
C ASN A 80 -2.78 -11.13 -3.49
N ALA A 81 -1.77 -11.91 -3.88
CA ALA A 81 -0.44 -11.38 -4.17
C ALA A 81 -0.42 -10.36 -5.33
N GLU A 82 -1.38 -10.41 -6.26
CA GLU A 82 -1.56 -9.38 -7.30
C GLU A 82 -2.17 -8.11 -6.72
N TYR A 83 -3.25 -8.23 -5.95
CA TYR A 83 -3.93 -7.09 -5.35
C TYR A 83 -3.09 -6.39 -4.29
N ARG A 84 -2.32 -7.15 -3.53
CA ARG A 84 -1.37 -6.64 -2.54
C ARG A 84 -0.29 -5.80 -3.24
N ALA A 85 0.32 -6.33 -4.32
CA ALA A 85 1.28 -5.57 -5.12
C ALA A 85 0.66 -4.31 -5.74
N HIS A 86 -0.56 -4.40 -6.27
CA HIS A 86 -1.30 -3.25 -6.80
C HIS A 86 -1.52 -2.16 -5.72
N TRP A 87 -1.97 -2.57 -4.52
CA TRP A 87 -2.16 -1.67 -3.39
C TRP A 87 -0.86 -0.97 -3.00
N TYR A 88 0.25 -1.71 -2.84
CA TYR A 88 1.55 -1.11 -2.50
C TYR A 88 2.00 -0.11 -3.58
N ARG A 89 1.95 -0.47 -4.87
CA ARG A 89 2.32 0.43 -5.96
C ARG A 89 1.49 1.72 -5.95
N TYR A 90 0.17 1.60 -5.82
CA TYR A 90 -0.74 2.74 -5.84
C TYR A 90 -0.53 3.65 -4.63
N VAL A 91 -0.47 3.08 -3.42
CA VAL A 91 -0.29 3.84 -2.19
C VAL A 91 1.07 4.52 -2.16
N THR A 92 2.17 3.83 -2.52
CA THR A 92 3.50 4.45 -2.63
C THR A 92 3.49 5.65 -3.58
N LYS A 93 2.86 5.48 -4.75
CA LYS A 93 2.72 6.56 -5.74
C LYS A 93 1.97 7.76 -5.15
N ALA A 94 0.79 7.53 -4.57
CA ALA A 94 -0.06 8.58 -4.04
C ALA A 94 0.62 9.37 -2.90
N ILE A 95 1.30 8.67 -1.98
CA ILE A 95 2.09 9.29 -0.90
C ILE A 95 3.14 10.23 -1.48
N LYS A 96 3.92 9.74 -2.45
CA LYS A 96 5.01 10.51 -3.04
C LYS A 96 4.49 11.74 -3.81
N GLN A 97 3.36 11.61 -4.50
CA GLN A 97 2.74 12.70 -5.24
C GLN A 97 2.20 13.79 -4.32
N ALA A 98 1.64 13.41 -3.18
CA ALA A 98 1.20 14.35 -2.15
C ALA A 98 2.36 15.04 -1.40
N GLY A 99 3.62 14.75 -1.73
CA GLY A 99 4.79 15.32 -1.04
C GLY A 99 5.20 14.59 0.23
N GLY A 100 4.65 13.40 0.47
CA GLY A 100 4.98 12.54 1.59
C GLY A 100 6.17 11.61 1.33
N VAL A 101 6.68 11.01 2.41
CA VAL A 101 7.66 9.93 2.38
C VAL A 101 6.99 8.60 2.80
N PRO A 102 7.00 7.56 1.95
CA PRO A 102 6.43 6.25 2.28
C PRO A 102 7.43 5.37 3.05
N VAL A 103 7.03 4.84 4.20
CA VAL A 103 7.81 3.86 4.98
C VAL A 103 7.01 2.56 5.14
N VAL A 104 7.42 1.50 4.44
CA VAL A 104 6.73 0.21 4.51
C VAL A 104 6.85 -0.37 5.91
N TRP A 105 5.76 -0.93 6.43
CA TRP A 105 5.84 -1.79 7.60
C TRP A 105 6.38 -3.16 7.18
N ASP A 106 7.47 -3.58 7.81
CA ASP A 106 8.10 -4.89 7.64
C ASP A 106 8.24 -5.53 9.02
N ASN A 107 7.62 -6.69 9.22
CA ASN A 107 7.65 -7.44 10.48
C ASN A 107 8.67 -8.60 10.46
N GLY A 108 9.59 -8.62 9.50
CA GLY A 108 10.74 -9.52 9.47
C GLY A 108 10.50 -10.82 8.71
N ALA A 109 10.74 -11.96 9.34
CA ALA A 109 10.76 -13.24 8.63
C ALA A 109 9.36 -13.63 8.08
N PRO A 110 9.28 -14.30 6.92
CA PRO A 110 8.01 -14.79 6.40
C PRO A 110 7.29 -15.71 7.40
N HIS A 111 6.00 -15.48 7.57
CA HIS A 111 5.05 -16.24 8.38
C HIS A 111 3.64 -15.98 7.85
N GLU A 112 2.63 -16.61 8.44
CA GLU A 112 1.23 -16.33 8.11
C GLU A 112 0.89 -14.86 8.40
N ASP A 113 0.02 -14.29 7.56
CA ASP A 113 -0.47 -12.92 7.70
C ASP A 113 0.67 -11.87 7.81
N THR A 114 1.76 -12.09 7.05
CA THR A 114 2.98 -11.29 7.16
C THR A 114 2.99 -10.03 6.28
N PHE A 115 3.77 -9.03 6.72
CA PHE A 115 4.13 -7.85 5.93
C PHE A 115 5.52 -7.95 5.27
N THR A 116 6.22 -9.07 5.43
CA THR A 116 7.64 -9.24 5.05
C THR A 116 8.02 -8.68 3.67
N PHE A 117 8.98 -7.76 3.66
CA PHE A 117 9.79 -7.38 2.49
C PHE A 117 11.19 -8.01 2.57
N ILE A 118 11.78 -8.08 3.76
CA ILE A 118 13.14 -8.59 4.01
C ILE A 118 13.08 -9.81 4.93
N ASN A 119 13.56 -10.95 4.44
CA ASN A 119 13.77 -12.12 5.28
C ASN A 119 15.01 -11.91 6.15
N ARG A 120 14.80 -11.49 7.40
CA ARG A 120 15.87 -11.20 8.37
C ARG A 120 16.64 -12.44 8.84
N LYS A 121 16.15 -13.66 8.59
CA LYS A 121 16.88 -14.90 8.92
C LYS A 121 17.96 -15.20 7.89
N THR A 122 17.72 -14.83 6.63
CA THR A 122 18.60 -15.15 5.50
C THR A 122 19.25 -13.91 4.89
N ASN A 123 18.89 -12.71 5.33
CA ASN A 123 19.30 -11.43 4.75
C ASN A 123 19.00 -11.33 3.25
N THR A 124 17.85 -11.86 2.83
CA THR A 124 17.38 -11.83 1.44
C THR A 124 16.08 -11.05 1.31
N VAL A 125 15.72 -10.67 0.09
CA VAL A 125 14.36 -10.18 -0.21
C VAL A 125 13.36 -11.30 0.07
N GLY A 126 12.37 -11.03 0.90
CA GLY A 126 11.31 -11.98 1.25
C GLY A 126 10.17 -11.99 0.24
N ASP A 127 9.84 -10.84 -0.36
CA ASP A 127 8.86 -10.75 -1.44
C ASP A 127 9.35 -9.81 -2.55
N GLN A 128 9.84 -10.40 -3.64
CA GLN A 128 10.38 -9.66 -4.78
C GLN A 128 9.29 -8.85 -5.52
N LYS A 129 8.04 -9.35 -5.52
CA LYS A 129 6.93 -8.71 -6.22
C LYS A 129 6.51 -7.44 -5.49
N LEU A 130 6.46 -7.48 -4.16
CA LEU A 130 6.15 -6.29 -3.36
C LEU A 130 7.26 -5.26 -3.40
N LEU A 131 8.53 -5.70 -3.30
CA LEU A 131 9.66 -4.80 -3.45
C LEU A 131 9.61 -4.07 -4.80
N GLN A 132 9.31 -4.81 -5.88
CA GLN A 132 9.19 -4.21 -7.19
C GLN A 132 7.98 -3.26 -7.27
N ALA A 133 6.84 -3.60 -6.69
CA ALA A 133 5.66 -2.75 -6.67
C ALA A 133 5.92 -1.39 -6.00
N VAL A 134 6.64 -1.37 -4.87
CA VAL A 134 7.02 -0.12 -4.19
C VAL A 134 7.98 0.70 -5.06
N LYS A 135 8.97 0.06 -5.68
CA LYS A 135 9.90 0.73 -6.60
C LYS A 135 9.17 1.35 -7.79
N ASP A 136 8.22 0.63 -8.38
CA ASP A 136 7.42 1.09 -9.50
C ASP A 136 6.53 2.27 -9.09
N GLY A 137 5.88 2.20 -7.92
CA GLY A 137 5.06 3.29 -7.41
C GLY A 137 5.85 4.58 -7.20
N TYR A 138 7.08 4.47 -6.68
CA TYR A 138 7.98 5.60 -6.56
C TYR A 138 8.38 6.17 -7.94
N ALA A 139 8.74 5.30 -8.88
CA ALA A 139 9.13 5.71 -10.24
C ALA A 139 7.97 6.39 -10.99
N ASP A 140 6.75 5.85 -10.90
CA ASP A 140 5.53 6.41 -11.49
C ASP A 140 5.26 7.83 -10.97
N ALA A 141 5.42 8.05 -9.67
CA ALA A 141 5.24 9.37 -9.06
C ALA A 141 6.25 10.39 -9.62
N VAL A 142 7.51 10.00 -9.74
CA VAL A 142 8.58 10.87 -10.28
C VAL A 142 8.35 11.16 -11.76
N ALA A 143 7.90 10.18 -12.55
CA ALA A 143 7.62 10.38 -13.96
C ALA A 143 6.48 11.39 -14.18
N GLN A 144 5.39 11.30 -13.41
CA GLN A 144 4.26 12.22 -13.51
C GLN A 144 4.62 13.66 -13.09
N GLN A 145 5.49 13.84 -12.09
CA GLN A 145 5.96 15.17 -11.68
C GLN A 145 6.79 15.88 -12.77
N LYS A 146 7.46 15.14 -13.65
CA LYS A 146 8.20 15.73 -14.78
C LYS A 146 7.29 16.20 -15.90
N ASN A 147 6.15 15.54 -16.10
CA ASN A 147 5.21 15.89 -17.18
C ASN A 147 4.32 17.10 -16.82
N ASN A 148 4.26 17.48 -15.55
CA ASN A 148 3.46 18.61 -15.05
C ASN A 148 4.29 19.90 -14.88
N LYS A 149 5.55 19.92 -15.34
CA LYS A 149 6.45 21.08 -15.35
C LYS A 149 6.75 21.49 -16.78
#